data_AF-A0A6N2CGA4-F1
#
_entry.id   AF-A0A6N2CGA4-F1
#
_cell.length_a   1.000
_cell.length_b   1.000
_cell.length_c   1.000
_cell.angle_alpha   90.00
_cell.angle_beta   90.00
_cell.angle_gamma   90.00
#
_symmetry.space_group_name_H-M   'P 1'
#
loop_
_entity.id
_entity.type
_entity.pdbx_description
1 polymer ?
#
loop_
_entity_poly.entity_id
_entity_poly.type
_entity_poly.pdbx_seq_one_letter_code
_entity_poly.pdbx_strand_id
1 'polypeptide(L)'
;MTASPTSLAEKVEAYFDSEQITLTMGGEPTFIPAQPDTPEWTTAAMGETKLGYARRMTAELIREVYPGALAMQVFGKWYPGEPLPRWNCMLLHRKSGDPLWSETGRLLLDDVDGRNAPEAAESLMQTVAGQLGLGEFILPAQDPEASERAAGWVLPLDYVEGQWTSEKWPFGGEKPLKLFIGDSPVGLRLPLGDLAEDTMRTALTIEVRHGALEIFVPPLDWAGFQALIEFFRQTIGASEFRDIVFCGYAPKAAGDELLKFGLAADPGVLEVNLPPAANWAEYDAHLRHSAAAAAAVGLQLTKRQLNGAIHGTGGGAHLAFGGPSEAANPFLQEPKRIVSLLRYWQHHPALSYLFTGQYVGPGSQAPRVDEGPGHGLYELEVACEGIAAMTIRPEGEVIDQFYRNLLTDSSGNTHRTEICFDKFANPSAPNGKWGIIELRAFETFPKIETMSVIGLFIRTILARLFRAPFTEPLKRFGPLLHDRYFLPAFLWEDVQAICADLQAHGFEFRAEWLEPVMEFRCPRLGQLELEGGHIDVQQAFESFPLMAEESQGANTVRVVDNSSDRLQLTLSDAGLLAGAELLVNGVQVPFAEVDGHMICGIRYKCASAYPAL
;
A
#
# COMPACT_ATOMS: atom_id res chain seq x y z
N MET A 1 -11.17 -17.89 30.45
CA MET A 1 -11.47 -16.66 29.71
C MET A 1 -11.64 -17.07 28.26
N THR A 2 -12.71 -16.65 27.58
CA THR A 2 -12.89 -16.94 26.15
C THR A 2 -11.79 -16.26 25.35
N ALA A 3 -11.13 -16.96 24.43
CA ALA A 3 -10.11 -16.37 23.56
C ALA A 3 -10.71 -15.17 22.78
N SER A 4 -10.04 -14.02 22.90
CA SER A 4 -10.32 -12.78 22.17
C SER A 4 -9.16 -12.45 21.23
N PRO A 5 -9.37 -11.63 20.17
CA PRO A 5 -8.28 -11.19 19.31
C PRO A 5 -7.11 -10.59 20.09
N THR A 6 -7.38 -9.73 21.07
CA THR A 6 -6.34 -9.13 21.93
C THR A 6 -5.54 -10.16 22.72
N SER A 7 -6.21 -11.11 23.39
CA SER A 7 -5.49 -12.16 24.13
C SER A 7 -4.68 -13.10 23.23
N LEU A 8 -5.12 -13.32 21.99
CA LEU A 8 -4.34 -14.09 21.02
C LEU A 8 -3.12 -13.29 20.56
N ALA A 9 -3.29 -11.99 20.28
CA ALA A 9 -2.19 -11.11 19.92
C ALA A 9 -1.11 -11.09 21.00
N GLU A 10 -1.49 -10.94 22.28
CA GLU A 10 -0.55 -11.04 23.41
C GLU A 10 0.21 -12.38 23.44
N LYS A 11 -0.45 -13.49 23.10
CA LYS A 11 0.18 -14.82 23.02
C LYS A 11 1.15 -14.94 21.83
N VAL A 12 0.83 -14.30 20.71
CA VAL A 12 1.70 -14.22 19.53
C VAL A 12 2.93 -13.38 19.83
N GLU A 13 2.77 -12.23 20.47
CA GLU A 13 3.91 -11.38 20.87
C GLU A 13 4.79 -12.07 21.91
N ALA A 14 4.20 -12.73 22.91
CA ALA A 14 4.95 -13.49 23.91
C ALA A 14 5.83 -14.59 23.30
N TYR A 15 5.40 -15.18 22.17
CA TYR A 15 6.22 -16.13 21.42
C TYR A 15 7.38 -15.46 20.67
N PHE A 16 7.12 -14.34 19.99
CA PHE A 16 8.19 -13.61 19.31
C PHE A 16 9.24 -13.11 20.32
N ASP A 17 8.80 -12.62 21.48
CA ASP A 17 9.67 -12.19 22.58
C ASP A 17 10.51 -13.35 23.12
N SER A 18 9.91 -14.53 23.34
CA SER A 18 10.65 -15.69 23.86
C SER A 18 11.73 -16.19 22.91
N GLU A 19 11.51 -16.04 21.60
CA GLU A 19 12.46 -16.42 20.54
C GLU A 19 13.38 -15.27 20.11
N GLN A 20 13.26 -14.08 20.71
CA GLN A 20 14.00 -12.87 20.34
C GLN A 20 13.84 -12.49 18.86
N ILE A 21 12.63 -12.65 18.34
CA ILE A 21 12.27 -12.35 16.95
C ILE A 21 11.59 -10.99 16.90
N THR A 22 12.14 -10.04 16.14
CA THR A 22 11.49 -8.74 15.91
C THR A 22 10.84 -8.70 14.53
N LEU A 23 9.59 -9.19 14.45
CA LEU A 23 8.79 -9.16 13.23
C LEU A 23 7.95 -7.87 13.18
N THR A 24 8.25 -6.97 12.26
CA THR A 24 7.44 -5.78 12.00
C THR A 24 6.31 -6.11 11.01
N MET A 25 5.24 -5.32 11.07
CA MET A 25 4.14 -5.39 10.11
C MET A 25 3.70 -4.00 9.66
N GLY A 26 3.23 -3.88 8.42
CA GLY A 26 2.66 -2.66 7.85
C GLY A 26 1.39 -2.97 7.08
N GLY A 27 0.69 -1.91 6.68
CA GLY A 27 -0.49 -2.02 5.82
C GLY A 27 -0.68 -0.79 4.95
N GLU A 28 -1.40 -0.99 3.85
CA GLU A 28 -1.67 0.05 2.85
C GLU A 28 -3.20 0.23 2.66
N PRO A 29 -4.02 0.53 3.71
CA PRO A 29 -5.45 0.73 3.53
C PRO A 29 -5.75 1.85 2.54
N THR A 30 -6.83 1.71 1.79
CA THR A 30 -7.18 2.65 0.72
C THR A 30 -8.56 3.24 0.94
N PHE A 31 -8.74 4.47 0.48
CA PHE A 31 -9.95 5.25 0.72
C PHE A 31 -10.38 5.97 -0.55
N ILE A 32 -11.69 6.23 -0.66
CA ILE A 32 -12.30 6.96 -1.77
C ILE A 32 -13.36 7.95 -1.25
N PRO A 33 -13.73 8.99 -1.98
CA PRO A 33 -14.84 9.86 -1.60
C PRO A 33 -16.20 9.16 -1.78
N ALA A 34 -17.25 9.80 -1.27
CA ALA A 34 -18.64 9.35 -1.45
C ALA A 34 -19.05 9.19 -2.93
N GLN A 35 -18.54 10.07 -3.80
CA GLN A 35 -18.81 10.10 -5.24
C GLN A 35 -17.49 10.04 -6.03
N PRO A 36 -16.95 8.83 -6.26
CA PRO A 36 -15.65 8.63 -6.91
C PRO A 36 -15.74 8.65 -8.45
N ASP A 37 -16.49 9.58 -9.04
CA ASP A 37 -16.84 9.53 -10.48
C ASP A 37 -15.82 10.20 -11.41
N THR A 38 -14.82 10.90 -10.86
CA THR A 38 -13.80 11.58 -11.65
C THR A 38 -12.62 10.65 -12.01
N PRO A 39 -11.81 10.99 -13.02
CA PRO A 39 -10.68 10.15 -13.43
C PRO A 39 -9.73 9.78 -12.28
N GLU A 40 -9.41 10.70 -11.37
CA GLU A 40 -8.51 10.43 -10.24
C GLU A 40 -9.04 9.36 -9.27
N TRP A 41 -10.36 9.15 -9.22
CA TRP A 41 -11.01 8.16 -8.36
C TRP A 41 -11.46 6.91 -9.12
N THR A 42 -11.09 6.80 -10.40
CA THR A 42 -11.39 5.62 -11.24
C THR A 42 -10.14 5.03 -11.91
N THR A 43 -9.36 5.83 -12.62
CA THR A 43 -8.27 5.35 -13.51
C THR A 43 -6.96 6.11 -13.37
N ALA A 44 -7.01 7.41 -13.12
CA ALA A 44 -5.83 8.27 -12.95
C ALA A 44 -5.34 8.25 -11.49
N ALA A 45 -4.04 8.44 -11.30
CA ALA A 45 -3.47 8.54 -9.96
C ALA A 45 -3.72 9.92 -9.32
N MET A 46 -3.66 10.98 -10.11
CA MET A 46 -3.79 12.37 -9.67
C MET A 46 -4.99 13.06 -10.31
N GLY A 47 -5.47 14.12 -9.67
CA GLY A 47 -6.49 15.02 -10.17
C GLY A 47 -6.70 16.19 -9.22
N GLU A 48 -7.81 16.90 -9.41
CA GLU A 48 -8.07 18.19 -8.77
C GLU A 48 -8.38 18.05 -7.27
N THR A 49 -9.07 17.00 -6.84
CA THR A 49 -9.62 16.93 -5.47
C THR A 49 -8.82 16.05 -4.52
N LYS A 50 -8.07 15.06 -5.02
CA LYS A 50 -7.43 14.04 -4.18
C LYS A 50 -6.39 14.61 -3.23
N LEU A 51 -5.63 15.62 -3.65
CA LEU A 51 -4.64 16.28 -2.79
C LEU A 51 -5.31 16.99 -1.60
N GLY A 52 -6.47 17.61 -1.82
CA GLY A 52 -7.28 18.22 -0.76
C GLY A 52 -7.70 17.22 0.31
N TYR A 53 -8.22 16.07 -0.11
CA TYR A 53 -8.56 14.98 0.81
C TYR A 53 -7.34 14.50 1.60
N ALA A 54 -6.20 14.30 0.95
CA ALA A 54 -4.96 13.89 1.64
C ALA A 54 -4.51 14.92 2.68
N ARG A 55 -4.54 16.21 2.34
CA ARG A 55 -4.16 17.29 3.25
C ARG A 55 -5.11 17.40 4.44
N ARG A 56 -6.43 17.39 4.22
CA ARG A 56 -7.42 17.43 5.31
C ARG A 56 -7.33 16.21 6.21
N MET A 57 -7.17 15.02 5.63
CA MET A 57 -6.99 13.79 6.42
C MET A 57 -5.71 13.86 7.27
N THR A 58 -4.63 14.43 6.72
CA THR A 58 -3.40 14.69 7.48
C THR A 58 -3.64 15.66 8.63
N ALA A 59 -4.42 16.73 8.40
CA ALA A 59 -4.81 17.67 9.46
C ALA A 59 -5.54 16.98 10.62
N GLU A 60 -6.47 16.07 10.30
CA GLU A 60 -7.22 15.30 11.29
C GLU A 60 -6.31 14.36 12.10
N LEU A 61 -5.35 13.69 11.45
CA LEU A 61 -4.34 12.89 12.14
C LEU A 61 -3.47 13.74 13.09
N ILE A 62 -3.04 14.91 12.64
CA ILE A 62 -2.25 15.85 13.48
C ILE A 62 -3.07 16.31 14.68
N ARG A 63 -4.35 16.65 14.46
CA ARG A 63 -5.23 17.20 15.49
C ARG A 63 -5.54 16.19 16.60
N GLU A 64 -5.88 14.96 16.21
CA GLU A 64 -6.43 13.96 17.13
C GLU A 64 -5.40 12.96 17.66
N VAL A 65 -4.33 12.69 16.90
CA VAL A 65 -3.43 11.55 17.18
C VAL A 65 -1.97 11.99 17.37
N TYR A 66 -1.47 12.87 16.51
CA TYR A 66 -0.07 13.28 16.49
C TYR A 66 0.09 14.81 16.60
N PRO A 67 -0.32 15.42 17.73
CA PRO A 67 -0.19 16.86 17.93
C PRO A 67 1.28 17.28 17.83
N GLY A 68 1.55 18.33 17.07
CA GLY A 68 2.91 18.81 16.84
C GLY A 68 3.69 18.06 15.75
N ALA A 69 3.05 17.15 15.02
CA ALA A 69 3.62 16.56 13.82
C ALA A 69 3.73 17.59 12.68
N LEU A 70 4.71 17.37 11.81
CA LEU A 70 4.92 18.17 10.61
C LEU A 70 4.25 17.49 9.41
N ALA A 71 3.41 18.21 8.69
CA ALA A 71 2.93 17.78 7.38
C ALA A 71 3.87 18.25 6.28
N MET A 72 4.18 17.38 5.32
CA MET A 72 4.97 17.71 4.14
C MET A 72 4.38 17.09 2.88
N GLN A 73 4.45 17.80 1.76
CA GLN A 73 4.18 17.24 0.44
C GLN A 73 5.49 16.81 -0.21
N VAL A 74 5.73 15.51 -0.27
CA VAL A 74 6.91 14.94 -0.94
C VAL A 74 6.54 14.38 -2.30
N PHE A 75 7.55 14.16 -3.14
CA PHE A 75 7.38 13.45 -4.39
C PHE A 75 7.41 11.94 -4.13
N GLY A 76 6.34 11.27 -4.54
CA GLY A 76 6.18 9.83 -4.52
C GLY A 76 6.82 9.15 -5.72
N LYS A 77 6.22 8.03 -6.15
CA LYS A 77 6.73 7.22 -7.27
C LYS A 77 6.61 7.99 -8.59
N TRP A 78 7.58 7.78 -9.47
CA TRP A 78 7.56 8.28 -10.85
C TRP A 78 7.53 7.09 -11.79
N TYR A 79 6.41 6.92 -12.51
CA TYR A 79 6.25 5.82 -13.45
C TYR A 79 6.66 6.24 -14.87
N PRO A 80 7.23 5.33 -15.68
CA PRO A 80 7.52 5.59 -17.08
C PRO A 80 6.29 6.13 -17.82
N GLY A 81 6.46 7.22 -18.58
CA GLY A 81 5.38 7.86 -19.34
C GLY A 81 4.60 8.94 -18.58
N GLU A 82 4.77 9.07 -17.25
CA GLU A 82 4.20 10.18 -16.49
C GLU A 82 5.09 11.43 -16.60
N PRO A 83 4.52 12.63 -16.82
CA PRO A 83 5.31 13.85 -17.00
C PRO A 83 6.01 14.31 -15.72
N LEU A 84 5.44 13.97 -14.56
CA LEU A 84 5.93 14.35 -13.24
C LEU A 84 5.78 13.19 -12.25
N PRO A 85 6.61 13.12 -11.20
CA PRO A 85 6.38 12.22 -10.08
C PRO A 85 5.03 12.53 -9.42
N ARG A 86 4.36 11.49 -8.94
CA ARG A 86 3.13 11.64 -8.15
C ARG A 86 3.45 12.31 -6.81
N TRP A 87 2.46 12.90 -6.14
CA TRP A 87 2.65 13.46 -4.80
C TRP A 87 2.35 12.41 -3.71
N ASN A 88 2.96 12.60 -2.54
CA ASN A 88 2.63 11.90 -1.29
C ASN A 88 2.58 12.93 -0.16
N CYS A 89 1.45 13.01 0.54
CA CYS A 89 1.30 13.85 1.72
C CYS A 89 1.77 13.06 2.95
N MET A 90 2.91 13.47 3.51
CA MET A 90 3.52 12.81 4.65
C MET A 90 3.22 13.55 5.95
N LEU A 91 2.87 12.80 6.98
CA LEU A 91 2.91 13.24 8.38
C LEU A 91 4.17 12.67 9.02
N LEU A 92 4.97 13.56 9.62
CA LEU A 92 6.21 13.25 10.32
C LEU A 92 6.05 13.57 11.81
N HIS A 93 6.26 12.57 12.67
CA HIS A 93 6.16 12.74 14.13
C HIS A 93 7.33 12.05 14.83
N ARG A 94 7.98 12.71 15.80
CA ARG A 94 9.04 12.06 16.58
C ARG A 94 8.43 10.97 17.45
N LYS A 95 9.03 9.79 17.49
CA LYS A 95 8.60 8.74 18.43
C LYS A 95 8.79 9.15 19.89
N SER A 96 9.65 10.13 20.18
CA SER A 96 9.77 10.71 21.53
C SER A 96 8.51 11.47 21.99
N GLY A 97 7.65 11.88 21.06
CA GLY A 97 6.49 12.73 21.34
C GLY A 97 6.81 14.24 21.32
N ASP A 98 8.08 14.62 21.14
CA ASP A 98 8.43 16.04 21.00
C ASP A 98 7.90 16.60 19.67
N PRO A 99 7.35 17.82 19.66
CA PRO A 99 6.81 18.41 18.44
C PRO A 99 7.94 18.67 17.42
N LEU A 100 7.71 18.27 16.17
CA LEU A 100 8.50 18.77 15.03
C LEU A 100 8.00 20.16 14.62
N TRP A 101 6.69 20.38 14.68
CA TRP A 101 6.06 21.61 14.26
C TRP A 101 4.89 21.97 15.20
N SER A 102 5.13 22.85 16.17
CA SER A 102 4.10 23.27 17.12
C SER A 102 3.02 24.18 16.51
N GLU A 103 3.35 24.89 15.42
CA GLU A 103 2.49 25.89 14.79
C GLU A 103 1.59 25.29 13.71
N THR A 104 0.92 24.17 13.98
CA THR A 104 0.17 23.40 12.99
C THR A 104 -0.95 24.21 12.32
N GLY A 105 -1.53 25.19 13.04
CA GLY A 105 -2.53 26.12 12.49
C GLY A 105 -2.00 27.10 11.43
N ARG A 106 -0.68 27.17 11.22
CA ARG A 106 -0.06 27.94 10.13
C ARG A 106 0.13 27.12 8.86
N LEU A 107 -0.03 25.80 8.92
CA LEU A 107 0.06 24.93 7.74
C LEU A 107 -1.22 25.04 6.90
N LEU A 108 -1.07 25.04 5.58
CA LEU A 108 -2.20 24.92 4.67
C LEU A 108 -2.48 23.44 4.39
N LEU A 109 -3.43 22.88 5.16
CA LEU A 109 -3.80 21.47 5.10
C LEU A 109 -5.17 21.25 4.44
N ASP A 110 -5.47 22.04 3.41
CA ASP A 110 -6.72 21.94 2.64
C ASP A 110 -6.45 22.17 1.13
N ASP A 111 -7.51 22.11 0.31
CA ASP A 111 -7.53 22.41 -1.13
C ASP A 111 -7.93 23.84 -1.47
N VAL A 112 -7.83 24.76 -0.51
CA VAL A 112 -8.12 26.19 -0.73
C VAL A 112 -6.87 26.99 -1.06
N ASP A 113 -7.03 28.04 -1.86
CA ASP A 113 -5.98 29.01 -2.10
C ASP A 113 -5.54 29.67 -0.78
N GLY A 114 -4.23 29.83 -0.63
CA GLY A 114 -3.66 30.58 0.49
C GLY A 114 -3.83 32.08 0.32
N ARG A 115 -3.39 32.86 1.32
CA ARG A 115 -3.61 34.31 1.37
C ARG A 115 -2.34 35.13 1.17
N ASN A 116 -1.22 34.50 0.83
CA ASN A 116 0.05 35.19 0.66
C ASN A 116 0.16 35.83 -0.72
N ALA A 117 0.76 37.01 -0.77
CA ALA A 117 1.23 37.63 -2.02
C ALA A 117 2.68 37.19 -2.30
N PRO A 118 3.17 37.18 -3.55
CA PRO A 118 4.48 36.59 -3.83
C PRO A 118 5.68 37.33 -3.20
N GLU A 119 5.51 38.57 -2.75
CA GLU A 119 6.50 39.30 -1.91
C GLU A 119 6.77 38.60 -0.56
N ALA A 120 5.82 37.78 -0.06
CA ALA A 120 6.02 37.02 1.16
C ALA A 120 7.17 36.00 1.04
N ALA A 121 7.36 35.41 -0.14
CA ALA A 121 8.48 34.49 -0.39
C ALA A 121 9.82 35.20 -0.34
N GLU A 122 9.91 36.41 -0.91
CA GLU A 122 11.11 37.25 -0.83
C GLU A 122 11.43 37.60 0.63
N SER A 123 10.42 38.11 1.35
CA SER A 123 10.57 38.52 2.73
C SER A 123 11.01 37.38 3.64
N LEU A 124 10.41 36.19 3.47
CA LEU A 124 10.83 35.01 4.22
C LEU A 124 12.25 34.60 3.83
N MET A 125 12.58 34.49 2.54
CA MET A 125 13.93 34.11 2.11
C MET A 125 15.02 35.07 2.64
N GLN A 126 14.79 36.38 2.55
CA GLN A 126 15.70 37.39 3.09
C GLN A 126 15.85 37.25 4.61
N THR A 127 14.77 36.96 5.33
CA THR A 127 14.81 36.70 6.77
C THR A 127 15.65 35.45 7.08
N VAL A 128 15.41 34.35 6.34
CA VAL A 128 16.15 33.09 6.49
C VAL A 128 17.64 33.33 6.27
N ALA A 129 18.02 33.86 5.12
CA ALA A 129 19.41 34.07 4.77
C ALA A 129 20.08 35.11 5.69
N GLY A 130 19.36 36.14 6.14
CA GLY A 130 19.86 37.13 7.08
C GLY A 130 20.22 36.51 8.44
N GLN A 131 19.35 35.65 8.98
CA GLN A 131 19.61 34.97 10.26
C GLN A 131 20.71 33.90 10.15
N LEU A 132 20.85 33.26 8.99
CA LEU A 132 21.92 32.30 8.72
C LEU A 132 23.25 32.96 8.33
N GLY A 133 23.27 34.28 8.07
CA GLY A 133 24.46 34.98 7.57
C GLY A 133 24.80 34.67 6.10
N LEU A 134 23.82 34.21 5.32
CA LEU A 134 23.96 33.74 3.94
C LEU A 134 23.28 34.66 2.90
N GLY A 135 23.04 35.93 3.25
CA GLY A 135 22.29 36.87 2.40
C GLY A 135 22.88 37.10 1.01
N GLU A 136 24.20 36.94 0.84
CA GLU A 136 24.88 37.13 -0.46
C GLU A 136 24.67 35.98 -1.45
N PHE A 137 24.06 34.87 -1.02
CA PHE A 137 23.87 33.66 -1.83
C PHE A 137 22.44 33.51 -2.39
N ILE A 138 21.53 34.40 -2.01
CA ILE A 138 20.14 34.34 -2.46
C ILE A 138 20.06 34.69 -3.97
N LEU A 139 19.28 33.92 -4.71
CA LEU A 139 19.04 34.11 -6.13
C LEU A 139 17.54 34.18 -6.44
N PRO A 140 17.06 35.17 -7.20
CA PRO A 140 15.71 35.13 -7.76
C PRO A 140 15.66 34.15 -8.93
N ALA A 141 14.68 33.25 -8.91
CA ALA A 141 14.38 32.36 -10.02
C ALA A 141 13.29 32.95 -10.92
N GLN A 142 13.43 32.80 -12.24
CA GLN A 142 12.49 33.34 -13.22
C GLN A 142 11.88 32.22 -14.07
N ASP A 143 10.59 32.35 -14.36
CA ASP A 143 9.97 31.52 -15.39
C ASP A 143 10.53 31.88 -16.78
N PRO A 144 10.69 30.92 -17.69
CA PRO A 144 11.18 31.18 -19.04
C PRO A 144 10.33 32.18 -19.84
N GLU A 145 9.02 32.20 -19.57
CA GLU A 145 8.01 32.96 -20.31
C GLU A 145 7.64 34.30 -19.64
N ALA A 146 7.94 34.48 -18.36
CA ALA A 146 7.64 35.70 -17.60
C ALA A 146 8.93 36.41 -17.20
N SER A 147 9.18 37.61 -17.74
CA SER A 147 10.50 38.26 -17.63
C SER A 147 10.64 39.29 -16.52
N GLU A 148 9.57 39.72 -15.84
CA GLU A 148 9.63 40.90 -14.95
C GLU A 148 9.58 40.56 -13.45
N ARG A 149 9.13 39.37 -13.05
CA ARG A 149 8.96 38.99 -11.63
C ARG A 149 9.64 37.66 -11.33
N ALA A 150 10.26 37.55 -10.15
CA ALA A 150 10.75 36.28 -9.64
C ALA A 150 9.56 35.33 -9.38
N ALA A 151 9.65 34.11 -9.92
CA ALA A 151 8.72 33.02 -9.63
C ALA A 151 8.92 32.47 -8.21
N GLY A 152 10.16 32.51 -7.72
CA GLY A 152 10.51 32.18 -6.35
C GLY A 152 11.97 32.51 -6.06
N TRP A 153 12.42 32.14 -4.86
CA TRP A 153 13.73 32.47 -4.34
C TRP A 153 14.51 31.22 -3.99
N VAL A 154 15.79 31.22 -4.29
CA VAL A 154 16.69 30.07 -4.18
C VAL A 154 17.86 30.43 -3.29
N LEU A 155 18.15 29.57 -2.33
CA LEU A 155 19.34 29.63 -1.50
C LEU A 155 20.05 28.28 -1.59
N PRO A 156 21.20 28.18 -2.27
CA PRO A 156 22.08 27.01 -2.18
C PRO A 156 22.35 26.75 -0.70
N LEU A 157 21.98 25.56 -0.22
CA LEU A 157 22.00 25.28 1.21
C LEU A 157 22.28 23.80 1.44
N ASP A 158 23.22 23.55 2.34
CA ASP A 158 23.50 22.23 2.88
C ASP A 158 23.81 22.33 4.39
N TYR A 159 23.84 21.18 5.06
CA TYR A 159 24.16 21.07 6.47
C TYR A 159 25.27 20.04 6.68
N VAL A 160 26.49 20.54 6.90
CA VAL A 160 27.70 19.71 6.99
C VAL A 160 28.32 19.90 8.36
N GLU A 161 28.61 18.80 9.05
CA GLU A 161 29.29 18.80 10.36
C GLU A 161 28.64 19.73 11.41
N GLY A 162 27.30 19.86 11.37
CA GLY A 162 26.56 20.69 12.32
C GLY A 162 26.50 22.18 11.96
N GLN A 163 26.89 22.56 10.73
CA GLN A 163 26.90 23.94 10.26
C GLN A 163 26.20 24.10 8.92
N TRP A 164 25.48 25.22 8.77
CA TRP A 164 24.91 25.64 7.50
C TRP A 164 26.01 26.10 6.55
N THR A 165 26.00 25.57 5.33
CA THR A 165 26.93 25.94 4.27
C THR A 165 26.19 26.34 3.02
N SER A 166 26.81 27.18 2.19
CA SER A 166 26.25 27.69 0.95
C SER A 166 27.36 27.96 -0.06
N GLU A 167 27.01 28.05 -1.34
CA GLU A 167 27.93 28.28 -2.44
C GLU A 167 27.37 29.31 -3.42
N LYS A 168 28.25 30.10 -4.06
CA LYS A 168 27.83 31.04 -5.11
C LYS A 168 27.59 30.29 -6.41
N TRP A 169 26.34 30.19 -6.84
CA TRP A 169 26.03 29.72 -8.19
C TRP A 169 26.30 30.81 -9.24
N PRO A 170 26.62 30.43 -10.49
CA PRO A 170 27.01 31.36 -11.56
C PRO A 170 25.80 32.05 -12.22
N PHE A 171 24.81 32.47 -11.42
CA PHE A 171 23.61 33.18 -11.87
C PHE A 171 23.56 34.57 -11.23
N GLY A 172 23.01 35.54 -11.95
CA GLY A 172 22.93 36.94 -11.52
C GLY A 172 22.30 37.83 -12.58
N GLY A 173 22.51 39.15 -12.48
CA GLY A 173 21.87 40.12 -13.39
C GLY A 173 22.18 39.90 -14.88
N GLU A 174 23.38 39.43 -15.22
CA GLU A 174 23.78 39.14 -16.60
C GLU A 174 23.33 37.75 -17.10
N LYS A 175 23.11 36.80 -16.18
CA LYS A 175 22.68 35.43 -16.45
C LYS A 175 21.62 35.01 -15.43
N PRO A 176 20.33 35.33 -15.65
CA PRO A 176 19.28 35.01 -14.69
C PRO A 176 19.12 33.50 -14.53
N LEU A 177 18.74 33.06 -13.33
CA LEU A 177 18.38 31.67 -13.04
C LEU A 177 17.01 31.38 -13.65
N LYS A 178 17.00 30.75 -14.83
CA LYS A 178 15.77 30.36 -15.52
C LYS A 178 15.34 28.96 -15.13
N LEU A 179 14.08 28.79 -14.75
CA LEU A 179 13.50 27.50 -14.39
C LEU A 179 13.18 26.67 -15.64
N PHE A 180 13.13 25.34 -15.51
CA PHE A 180 12.48 24.50 -16.51
C PHE A 180 10.97 24.82 -16.57
N ILE A 181 10.34 24.72 -17.75
CA ILE A 181 8.90 24.97 -17.90
C ILE A 181 8.09 23.93 -17.13
N GLY A 182 7.06 24.36 -16.41
CA GLY A 182 6.14 23.48 -15.69
C GLY A 182 5.46 24.16 -14.50
N ASP A 183 4.64 23.42 -13.78
CA ASP A 183 3.89 23.91 -12.60
C ASP A 183 4.35 23.24 -11.28
N SER A 184 5.46 22.48 -11.34
CA SER A 184 6.10 21.92 -10.15
C SER A 184 6.70 23.02 -9.28
N PRO A 185 6.96 22.75 -7.99
CA PRO A 185 7.70 23.69 -7.14
C PRO A 185 9.06 24.08 -7.72
N VAL A 186 9.49 25.31 -7.45
CA VAL A 186 10.76 25.92 -7.91
C VAL A 186 11.94 24.99 -7.70
N GLY A 187 12.03 24.35 -6.53
CA GLY A 187 13.11 23.41 -6.19
C GLY A 187 13.28 22.23 -7.15
N LEU A 188 12.22 21.79 -7.84
CA LEU A 188 12.30 20.74 -8.87
C LEU A 188 12.58 21.26 -10.27
N ARG A 189 12.42 22.56 -10.48
CA ARG A 189 12.57 23.19 -11.79
C ARG A 189 13.93 23.86 -11.95
N LEU A 190 14.82 23.72 -10.97
CA LEU A 190 16.16 24.29 -10.99
C LEU A 190 17.02 23.65 -12.10
N PRO A 191 17.75 24.43 -12.91
CA PRO A 191 18.66 23.93 -13.93
C PRO A 191 19.99 23.44 -13.32
N LEU A 192 19.93 22.47 -12.39
CA LEU A 192 21.10 21.99 -11.66
C LEU A 192 22.18 21.37 -12.59
N GLY A 193 21.81 20.97 -13.81
CA GLY A 193 22.73 20.49 -14.84
C GLY A 193 23.59 21.57 -15.49
N ASP A 194 23.22 22.85 -15.35
CA ASP A 194 24.00 23.99 -15.84
C ASP A 194 25.13 24.40 -14.88
N LEU A 195 25.14 23.81 -13.68
CA LEU A 195 26.19 23.99 -12.68
C LEU A 195 27.39 23.11 -13.01
N ALA A 196 28.59 23.54 -12.59
CA ALA A 196 29.78 22.69 -12.70
C ALA A 196 29.60 21.40 -11.87
N GLU A 197 30.37 20.35 -12.18
CA GLU A 197 30.24 19.05 -11.51
C GLU A 197 30.57 19.11 -10.01
N ASP A 198 31.45 20.02 -9.61
CA ASP A 198 31.92 20.22 -8.24
C ASP A 198 31.09 21.23 -7.43
N THR A 199 30.15 21.94 -8.06
CA THR A 199 29.26 22.90 -7.39
C THR A 199 28.18 22.19 -6.58
N MET A 200 27.87 22.69 -5.39
CA MET A 200 26.72 22.29 -4.57
C MET A 200 25.42 22.32 -5.38
N ARG A 201 24.67 21.20 -5.35
CA ARG A 201 23.39 21.03 -6.08
C ARG A 201 22.18 20.92 -5.16
N THR A 202 22.32 21.29 -3.90
CA THR A 202 21.25 21.33 -2.90
C THR A 202 20.83 22.78 -2.66
N ALA A 203 19.53 23.02 -2.61
CA ALA A 203 19.01 24.37 -2.39
C ALA A 203 17.67 24.35 -1.64
N LEU A 204 17.56 25.25 -0.67
CA LEU A 204 16.28 25.68 -0.09
C LEU A 204 15.63 26.64 -1.08
N THR A 205 14.35 26.41 -1.39
CA THR A 205 13.59 27.36 -2.22
C THR A 205 12.29 27.77 -1.55
N ILE A 206 11.88 29.01 -1.77
CA ILE A 206 10.65 29.57 -1.22
C ILE A 206 9.91 30.30 -2.34
N GLU A 207 8.63 30.01 -2.48
CA GLU A 207 7.74 30.60 -3.47
C GLU A 207 6.34 30.80 -2.91
N VAL A 208 5.51 31.54 -3.63
CA VAL A 208 4.07 31.57 -3.37
C VAL A 208 3.34 30.98 -4.57
N ARG A 209 2.70 29.81 -4.37
CA ARG A 209 1.93 29.12 -5.42
C ARG A 209 0.48 28.96 -4.94
N HIS A 210 -0.49 29.41 -5.73
CA HIS A 210 -1.91 29.47 -5.34
C HIS A 210 -2.12 30.14 -3.97
N GLY A 211 -1.36 31.20 -3.68
CA GLY A 211 -1.40 31.92 -2.39
C GLY A 211 -0.79 31.16 -1.19
N ALA A 212 -0.38 29.90 -1.34
CA ALA A 212 0.32 29.14 -0.33
C ALA A 212 1.80 29.53 -0.29
N LEU A 213 2.38 29.72 0.90
CA LEU A 213 3.80 29.97 1.07
C LEU A 213 4.54 28.63 1.11
N GLU A 214 5.14 28.24 0.00
CA GLU A 214 5.77 26.94 -0.13
C GLU A 214 7.25 27.00 0.22
N ILE A 215 7.67 26.10 1.11
CA ILE A 215 9.05 25.95 1.57
C ILE A 215 9.54 24.60 1.09
N PHE A 216 10.36 24.61 0.04
CA PHE A 216 10.95 23.41 -0.53
C PHE A 216 12.20 23.02 0.27
N VAL A 217 12.09 21.93 1.02
CA VAL A 217 13.17 21.36 1.84
C VAL A 217 14.15 20.59 0.94
N PRO A 218 15.45 20.96 0.90
CA PRO A 218 16.47 20.23 0.15
C PRO A 218 16.71 18.83 0.75
N PRO A 219 17.40 17.94 0.02
CA PRO A 219 17.71 16.60 0.54
C PRO A 219 18.75 16.68 1.67
N LEU A 220 18.28 16.67 2.91
CA LEU A 220 19.08 16.71 4.12
C LEU A 220 19.10 15.35 4.84
N ASP A 221 20.15 15.10 5.62
CA ASP A 221 20.14 14.05 6.64
C ASP A 221 19.23 14.44 7.81
N TRP A 222 19.06 13.53 8.78
CA TRP A 222 18.18 13.77 9.91
C TRP A 222 18.58 14.99 10.74
N ALA A 223 19.89 15.17 11.00
CA ALA A 223 20.39 16.28 11.80
C ALA A 223 20.13 17.63 11.11
N GLY A 224 20.45 17.75 9.82
CA GLY A 224 20.21 18.95 9.03
C GLY A 224 18.72 19.24 8.87
N PHE A 225 17.90 18.22 8.66
CA PHE A 225 16.45 18.37 8.60
C PHE A 225 15.88 18.89 9.93
N GLN A 226 16.29 18.31 11.06
CA GLN A 226 15.87 18.78 12.39
C GLN A 226 16.27 20.23 12.62
N ALA A 227 17.51 20.60 12.27
CA ALA A 227 18.00 21.96 12.38
C ALA A 227 17.18 22.93 11.51
N LEU A 228 16.83 22.53 10.28
CA LEU A 228 16.04 23.37 9.37
C LEU A 228 14.62 23.59 9.90
N ILE A 229 13.95 22.51 10.32
CA ILE A 229 12.58 22.59 10.84
C ILE A 229 12.53 23.40 12.13
N GLU A 230 13.50 23.21 13.03
CA GLU A 230 13.61 24.00 14.26
C GLU A 230 13.87 25.48 13.96
N PHE A 231 14.74 25.79 13.00
CA PHE A 231 15.00 27.14 12.55
C PHE A 231 13.73 27.81 11.99
N PHE A 232 12.98 27.11 11.14
CA PHE A 232 11.71 27.60 10.62
C PHE A 232 10.66 27.75 11.71
N ARG A 233 10.61 26.84 12.68
CA ARG A 233 9.69 26.94 13.83
C ARG A 233 9.92 28.23 14.60
N GLN A 234 11.18 28.58 14.88
CA GLN A 234 11.54 29.83 15.55
C GLN A 234 11.22 31.06 14.68
N THR A 235 11.63 31.03 13.41
CA THR A 235 11.45 32.14 12.48
C THR A 235 9.97 32.44 12.22
N ILE A 236 9.18 31.41 11.93
CA ILE A 236 7.77 31.53 11.58
C ILE A 236 6.91 31.75 12.84
N GLY A 237 7.22 31.07 13.94
CA GLY A 237 6.50 31.24 15.20
C GLY A 237 6.51 32.69 15.71
N ALA A 238 7.59 33.44 15.44
CA ALA A 238 7.72 34.85 15.78
C ALA A 238 7.18 35.82 14.70
N SER A 239 6.51 35.32 13.67
CA SER A 239 6.12 36.10 12.48
C SER A 239 4.60 36.05 12.17
N GLU A 240 4.20 36.74 11.11
CA GLU A 240 2.83 36.72 10.56
C GLU A 240 2.62 35.70 9.43
N PHE A 241 3.68 34.98 9.01
CA PHE A 241 3.63 34.02 7.91
C PHE A 241 2.64 32.88 8.21
N ARG A 242 1.82 32.53 7.22
CA ARG A 242 0.71 31.57 7.34
C ARG A 242 0.47 30.88 6.01
N ASP A 243 -0.47 29.94 5.99
CA ASP A 243 -0.82 29.13 4.81
C ASP A 243 0.42 28.46 4.20
N ILE A 244 1.21 27.84 5.07
CA ILE A 244 2.53 27.29 4.76
C ILE A 244 2.42 25.86 4.28
N VAL A 245 3.14 25.53 3.22
CA VAL A 245 3.29 24.16 2.73
C VAL A 245 4.77 23.82 2.73
N PHE A 246 5.18 22.87 3.58
CA PHE A 246 6.48 22.25 3.44
C PHE A 246 6.41 21.22 2.32
N CYS A 247 7.34 21.29 1.37
CA CYS A 247 7.45 20.34 0.27
C CYS A 247 8.91 19.93 0.02
N GLY A 248 9.17 19.05 -0.94
CA GLY A 248 10.52 18.62 -1.30
C GLY A 248 10.89 17.25 -0.74
N TYR A 249 12.04 17.14 -0.09
CA TYR A 249 12.62 15.86 0.32
C TYR A 249 12.39 15.55 1.80
N ALA A 250 11.90 14.34 2.10
CA ALA A 250 11.90 13.80 3.46
C ALA A 250 13.34 13.54 3.94
N PRO A 251 13.59 13.56 5.27
CA PRO A 251 14.93 13.36 5.81
C PRO A 251 15.49 11.97 5.50
N LYS A 252 16.78 11.92 5.14
CA LYS A 252 17.56 10.69 5.05
C LYS A 252 18.01 10.26 6.45
N ALA A 253 18.21 8.95 6.65
CA ALA A 253 18.82 8.39 7.86
C ALA A 253 18.13 8.74 9.20
N ALA A 254 16.83 9.08 9.20
CA ALA A 254 16.07 9.29 10.44
C ALA A 254 15.82 8.01 11.26
N GLY A 255 16.00 6.83 10.64
CA GLY A 255 15.84 5.54 11.28
C GLY A 255 14.49 5.39 12.01
N ASP A 256 14.54 4.81 13.20
CA ASP A 256 13.36 4.56 14.05
C ASP A 256 12.91 5.78 14.86
N GLU A 257 13.62 6.91 14.82
CA GLU A 257 13.24 8.11 15.58
C GLU A 257 11.98 8.79 15.03
N LEU A 258 11.65 8.53 13.77
CA LEU A 258 10.62 9.24 13.03
C LEU A 258 9.50 8.29 12.60
N LEU A 259 8.30 8.52 13.15
CA LEU A 259 7.07 7.92 12.66
C LEU A 259 6.61 8.66 11.40
N LYS A 260 6.21 7.89 10.38
CA LYS A 260 5.82 8.38 9.06
C LYS A 260 4.48 7.77 8.64
N PHE A 261 3.45 8.60 8.48
CA PHE A 261 2.26 8.24 7.69
C PHE A 261 2.42 8.85 6.30
N GLY A 262 2.19 8.06 5.24
CA GLY A 262 2.24 8.57 3.87
C GLY A 262 0.90 8.40 3.17
N LEU A 263 0.29 9.49 2.72
CA LEU A 263 -0.95 9.49 1.96
C LEU A 263 -0.60 9.68 0.49
N ALA A 264 -0.62 8.57 -0.26
CA ALA A 264 -0.14 8.48 -1.63
C ALA A 264 -1.29 8.54 -2.65
N ALA A 265 -1.03 9.24 -3.75
CA ALA A 265 -1.92 9.30 -4.89
C ALA A 265 -1.75 8.06 -5.78
N ASP A 266 -2.66 7.10 -5.64
CA ASP A 266 -2.68 5.87 -6.43
C ASP A 266 -3.89 5.82 -7.38
N PRO A 267 -3.83 5.06 -8.50
CA PRO A 267 -4.93 5.01 -9.45
C PRO A 267 -6.24 4.60 -8.80
N GLY A 268 -7.25 5.46 -8.89
CA GLY A 268 -8.59 5.19 -8.36
C GLY A 268 -8.79 5.31 -6.85
N VAL A 269 -7.72 5.48 -6.07
CA VAL A 269 -7.80 5.54 -4.59
C VAL A 269 -6.85 6.55 -3.98
N LEU A 270 -7.10 6.90 -2.72
CA LEU A 270 -6.08 7.48 -1.84
C LEU A 270 -5.54 6.34 -0.98
N GLU A 271 -4.27 5.99 -1.15
CA GLU A 271 -3.61 4.94 -0.38
C GLU A 271 -2.91 5.53 0.84
N VAL A 272 -3.07 4.90 2.00
CA VAL A 272 -2.37 5.30 3.23
C VAL A 272 -1.32 4.25 3.55
N ASN A 273 -0.05 4.62 3.39
CA ASN A 273 1.10 3.85 3.86
C ASN A 273 1.22 4.05 5.37
N LEU A 274 0.82 3.04 6.15
CA LEU A 274 0.91 3.08 7.61
C LEU A 274 2.37 3.00 8.08
N PRO A 275 2.72 3.60 9.24
CA PRO A 275 4.00 3.37 9.86
C PRO A 275 4.22 1.87 10.12
N PRO A 276 5.46 1.36 9.99
CA PRO A 276 5.79 0.02 10.45
C PRO A 276 5.45 -0.13 11.94
N ALA A 277 4.61 -1.10 12.25
CA ALA A 277 4.21 -1.47 13.59
C ALA A 277 5.07 -2.62 14.11
N ALA A 278 5.48 -2.54 15.38
CA ALA A 278 6.26 -3.59 16.03
C ALA A 278 5.42 -4.83 16.36
N ASN A 279 4.11 -4.63 16.59
CA ASN A 279 3.17 -5.68 16.97
C ASN A 279 1.77 -5.39 16.41
N TRP A 280 0.85 -6.34 16.59
CA TRP A 280 -0.52 -6.19 16.10
C TRP A 280 -1.29 -5.04 16.75
N ALA A 281 -1.09 -4.77 18.05
CA ALA A 281 -1.82 -3.71 18.75
C ALA A 281 -1.48 -2.32 18.20
N GLU A 282 -0.21 -2.09 17.85
CA GLU A 282 0.21 -0.86 17.18
C GLU A 282 -0.37 -0.76 15.76
N TYR A 283 -0.38 -1.86 15.00
CA TYR A 283 -1.00 -1.92 13.68
C TYR A 283 -2.50 -1.60 13.71
N ASP A 284 -3.24 -2.19 14.65
CA ASP A 284 -4.67 -1.92 14.89
C ASP A 284 -4.90 -0.44 15.22
N ALA A 285 -4.05 0.17 16.06
CA ALA A 285 -4.13 1.59 16.37
C ALA A 285 -3.92 2.47 15.12
N HIS A 286 -2.88 2.22 14.33
CA HIS A 286 -2.61 2.96 13.09
C HIS A 286 -3.76 2.85 12.09
N LEU A 287 -4.35 1.66 11.95
CA LEU A 287 -5.53 1.44 11.13
C LEU A 287 -6.73 2.26 11.62
N ARG A 288 -7.03 2.24 12.93
CA ARG A 288 -8.14 2.99 13.52
C ARG A 288 -7.97 4.50 13.37
N HIS A 289 -6.75 5.00 13.61
CA HIS A 289 -6.41 6.41 13.44
C HIS A 289 -6.62 6.86 11.99
N SER A 290 -6.12 6.09 11.02
CA SER A 290 -6.28 6.42 9.60
C SER A 290 -7.76 6.44 9.18
N ALA A 291 -8.56 5.47 9.60
CA ALA A 291 -9.97 5.45 9.23
C ALA A 291 -10.82 6.53 9.92
N ALA A 292 -10.52 6.85 11.18
CA ALA A 292 -11.18 7.96 11.86
C ALA A 292 -10.91 9.28 11.13
N ALA A 293 -9.65 9.55 10.77
CA ALA A 293 -9.26 10.73 10.01
C ALA A 293 -9.88 10.76 8.61
N ALA A 294 -9.91 9.62 7.90
CA ALA A 294 -10.54 9.51 6.59
C ALA A 294 -12.05 9.80 6.65
N ALA A 295 -12.76 9.21 7.62
CA ALA A 295 -14.19 9.42 7.80
C ALA A 295 -14.52 10.88 8.15
N ALA A 296 -13.69 11.53 8.96
CA ALA A 296 -13.85 12.94 9.33
C ALA A 296 -13.83 13.89 8.12
N VAL A 297 -13.18 13.49 7.03
CA VAL A 297 -13.11 14.27 5.79
C VAL A 297 -14.01 13.73 4.67
N GLY A 298 -14.92 12.80 4.98
CA GLY A 298 -15.89 12.27 4.03
C GLY A 298 -15.38 11.18 3.08
N LEU A 299 -14.22 10.58 3.39
CA LEU A 299 -13.73 9.38 2.71
C LEU A 299 -14.36 8.10 3.30
N GLN A 300 -14.42 7.05 2.50
CA GLN A 300 -15.02 5.76 2.83
C GLN A 300 -14.18 4.58 2.31
N LEU A 301 -14.48 3.39 2.83
CA LEU A 301 -13.75 2.14 2.59
C LEU A 301 -14.37 1.27 1.48
N THR A 302 -15.53 1.64 0.96
CA THR A 302 -16.28 0.83 0.00
C THR A 302 -16.84 1.68 -1.12
N LYS A 303 -17.02 1.05 -2.29
CA LYS A 303 -17.72 1.63 -3.44
C LYS A 303 -18.92 0.78 -3.84
N ARG A 304 -19.85 1.41 -4.55
CA ARG A 304 -20.98 0.74 -5.16
C ARG A 304 -20.72 0.53 -6.65
N GLN A 305 -20.92 -0.69 -7.12
CA GLN A 305 -20.89 -1.05 -8.53
C GLN A 305 -22.21 -0.68 -9.22
N LEU A 306 -22.22 -0.64 -10.56
CA LEU A 306 -23.42 -0.32 -11.35
C LEU A 306 -24.60 -1.28 -11.08
N ASN A 307 -24.31 -2.55 -10.75
CA ASN A 307 -25.31 -3.55 -10.38
C ASN A 307 -25.79 -3.42 -8.92
N GLY A 308 -25.34 -2.40 -8.18
CA GLY A 308 -25.69 -2.16 -6.79
C GLY A 308 -24.84 -2.92 -5.76
N ALA A 309 -23.96 -3.83 -6.18
CA ALA A 309 -23.07 -4.56 -5.29
C ALA A 309 -22.09 -3.61 -4.59
N ILE A 310 -21.73 -3.94 -3.34
CA ILE A 310 -20.78 -3.17 -2.54
C ILE A 310 -19.45 -3.91 -2.57
N HIS A 311 -18.39 -3.23 -2.99
CA HIS A 311 -17.04 -3.77 -3.08
C HIS A 311 -16.10 -2.94 -2.22
N GLY A 312 -14.90 -3.47 -1.95
CA GLY A 312 -13.80 -2.64 -1.48
C GLY A 312 -13.54 -1.50 -2.47
N THR A 313 -12.74 -0.53 -2.06
CA THR A 313 -12.32 0.60 -2.91
C THR A 313 -11.74 0.17 -4.28
N GLY A 314 -11.23 -1.05 -4.40
CA GLY A 314 -10.52 -1.57 -5.56
C GLY A 314 -9.01 -1.31 -5.54
N GLY A 315 -8.51 -0.60 -4.52
CA GLY A 315 -7.09 -0.50 -4.23
C GLY A 315 -6.59 -1.69 -3.41
N GLY A 316 -5.33 -2.07 -3.61
CA GLY A 316 -4.70 -3.13 -2.83
C GLY A 316 -4.46 -2.67 -1.39
N ALA A 317 -5.07 -3.35 -0.42
CA ALA A 317 -4.81 -3.15 1.01
C ALA A 317 -3.70 -4.09 1.47
N HIS A 318 -2.53 -3.98 0.83
CA HIS A 318 -1.45 -4.94 1.03
C HIS A 318 -0.99 -4.99 2.49
N LEU A 319 -0.50 -6.16 2.89
CA LEU A 319 0.17 -6.36 4.18
C LEU A 319 1.67 -6.55 3.95
N ALA A 320 2.49 -5.85 4.71
CA ALA A 320 3.94 -5.92 4.60
C ALA A 320 4.55 -6.50 5.87
N PHE A 321 5.52 -7.40 5.74
CA PHE A 321 6.22 -8.00 6.89
C PHE A 321 7.74 -7.95 6.70
N GLY A 322 8.47 -7.67 7.77
CA GLY A 322 9.92 -7.56 7.77
C GLY A 322 10.50 -7.49 9.17
N GLY A 323 11.59 -6.75 9.35
CA GLY A 323 12.10 -6.38 10.66
C GLY A 323 12.46 -4.89 10.71
N PRO A 324 12.91 -4.40 11.88
CA PRO A 324 13.19 -2.96 12.08
C PRO A 324 14.48 -2.51 11.36
N SER A 325 15.36 -3.44 11.00
CA SER A 325 16.58 -3.18 10.21
C SER A 325 16.98 -4.45 9.46
N GLU A 326 17.90 -4.33 8.49
CA GLU A 326 18.44 -5.51 7.78
C GLU A 326 19.04 -6.55 8.75
N ALA A 327 19.79 -6.09 9.76
CA ALA A 327 20.44 -6.97 10.75
C ALA A 327 19.45 -7.69 11.67
N ALA A 328 18.34 -7.04 11.99
CA ALA A 328 17.28 -7.56 12.85
C ALA A 328 16.11 -8.19 12.06
N ASN A 329 16.23 -8.32 10.74
CA ASN A 329 15.15 -8.82 9.90
C ASN A 329 15.01 -10.34 10.05
N PRO A 330 13.84 -10.86 10.47
CA PRO A 330 13.67 -12.28 10.75
C PRO A 330 13.81 -13.16 9.50
N PHE A 331 13.48 -12.66 8.31
CA PHE A 331 13.62 -13.40 7.06
C PHE A 331 15.08 -13.43 6.57
N LEU A 332 15.85 -12.35 6.81
CA LEU A 332 17.28 -12.34 6.50
C LEU A 332 18.10 -13.15 7.52
N GLN A 333 17.70 -13.15 8.79
CA GLN A 333 18.34 -13.95 9.84
C GLN A 333 18.11 -15.46 9.64
N GLU A 334 16.94 -15.87 9.18
CA GLU A 334 16.62 -17.27 8.89
C GLU A 334 15.84 -17.38 7.56
N PRO A 335 16.55 -17.44 6.41
CA PRO A 335 15.92 -17.54 5.09
C PRO A 335 15.01 -18.75 4.90
N LYS A 336 15.15 -19.82 5.70
CA LYS A 336 14.24 -20.97 5.65
C LYS A 336 12.81 -20.63 6.07
N ARG A 337 12.60 -19.50 6.77
CA ARG A 337 11.26 -18.95 7.06
C ARG A 337 10.51 -18.59 5.77
N ILE A 338 11.22 -18.13 4.74
CA ILE A 338 10.63 -17.83 3.43
C ILE A 338 10.14 -19.11 2.76
N VAL A 339 10.93 -20.20 2.83
CA VAL A 339 10.52 -21.51 2.30
C VAL A 339 9.25 -22.01 2.99
N SER A 340 9.20 -21.91 4.33
CA SER A 340 8.02 -22.26 5.13
C SER A 340 6.79 -21.45 4.71
N LEU A 341 6.96 -20.13 4.54
CA LEU A 341 5.91 -19.21 4.07
C LEU A 341 5.38 -19.61 2.69
N LEU A 342 6.26 -19.74 1.69
CA LEU A 342 5.88 -20.03 0.31
C LEU A 342 5.15 -21.36 0.18
N ARG A 343 5.64 -22.41 0.88
CA ARG A 343 4.97 -23.72 0.87
C ARG A 343 3.60 -23.66 1.52
N TYR A 344 3.49 -23.01 2.69
CA TYR A 344 2.20 -22.89 3.39
C TYR A 344 1.20 -22.09 2.57
N TRP A 345 1.60 -20.95 2.01
CA TRP A 345 0.73 -20.10 1.18
C TRP A 345 0.24 -20.84 -0.07
N GLN A 346 1.14 -21.59 -0.72
CA GLN A 346 0.75 -22.38 -1.87
C GLN A 346 -0.20 -23.52 -1.48
N HIS A 347 -0.11 -24.08 -0.28
CA HIS A 347 -1.03 -25.13 0.17
C HIS A 347 -2.46 -24.67 0.44
N HIS A 348 -2.65 -23.37 0.67
CA HIS A 348 -3.87 -22.78 1.18
C HIS A 348 -4.39 -21.66 0.26
N PRO A 349 -5.13 -22.00 -0.82
CA PRO A 349 -5.71 -21.02 -1.74
C PRO A 349 -6.60 -19.94 -1.08
N ALA A 350 -7.17 -20.19 0.10
CA ALA A 350 -7.91 -19.17 0.82
C ALA A 350 -7.07 -17.94 1.16
N LEU A 351 -5.76 -18.09 1.39
CA LEU A 351 -4.86 -16.96 1.66
C LEU A 351 -4.66 -16.03 0.46
N SER A 352 -4.99 -16.49 -0.74
CA SER A 352 -4.87 -15.74 -2.00
C SER A 352 -6.21 -15.24 -2.52
N TYR A 353 -7.29 -15.99 -2.29
CA TYR A 353 -8.59 -15.68 -2.88
C TYR A 353 -9.55 -14.99 -1.93
N LEU A 354 -9.54 -15.33 -0.64
CA LEU A 354 -10.56 -14.85 0.28
C LEU A 354 -10.40 -13.36 0.61
N PHE A 355 -9.16 -12.87 0.68
CA PHE A 355 -8.90 -11.50 1.14
C PHE A 355 -8.80 -10.46 0.01
N THR A 356 -8.72 -10.92 -1.24
CA THR A 356 -8.67 -10.06 -2.44
C THR A 356 -10.08 -9.74 -2.97
N GLY A 357 -10.18 -9.05 -4.11
CA GLY A 357 -11.45 -8.71 -4.75
C GLY A 357 -12.17 -9.92 -5.38
N GLN A 358 -13.38 -9.69 -5.92
CA GLN A 358 -14.21 -10.75 -6.53
C GLN A 358 -13.57 -11.45 -7.72
N TYR A 359 -12.68 -10.74 -8.42
CA TYR A 359 -11.95 -11.23 -9.57
C TYR A 359 -10.60 -11.80 -9.14
N VAL A 360 -10.48 -13.11 -9.24
CA VAL A 360 -9.28 -13.90 -8.90
C VAL A 360 -8.75 -14.60 -10.14
N GLY A 361 -7.61 -15.27 -10.03
CA GLY A 361 -7.05 -16.05 -11.12
C GLY A 361 -5.89 -15.39 -11.87
N PRO A 362 -5.42 -16.01 -12.97
CA PRO A 362 -4.19 -15.62 -13.68
C PRO A 362 -4.13 -14.15 -14.13
N GLY A 363 -5.27 -13.56 -14.49
CA GLY A 363 -5.33 -12.17 -14.95
C GLY A 363 -5.62 -11.15 -13.84
N SER A 364 -5.78 -11.59 -12.59
CA SER A 364 -6.14 -10.74 -11.46
C SER A 364 -5.00 -9.80 -11.03
N GLN A 365 -5.21 -8.99 -9.99
CA GLN A 365 -4.19 -8.09 -9.46
C GLN A 365 -3.06 -8.82 -8.72
N ALA A 366 -3.37 -9.99 -8.17
CA ALA A 366 -2.47 -10.75 -7.31
C ALA A 366 -2.63 -12.26 -7.57
N PRO A 367 -2.36 -12.73 -8.80
CA PRO A 367 -2.43 -14.15 -9.13
C PRO A 367 -1.46 -14.97 -8.29
N ARG A 368 -1.81 -16.25 -8.11
CA ARG A 368 -0.95 -17.21 -7.44
C ARG A 368 0.20 -17.68 -8.32
N VAL A 369 1.25 -18.20 -7.70
CA VAL A 369 2.40 -18.74 -8.45
C VAL A 369 2.01 -19.93 -9.35
N ASP A 370 1.05 -20.74 -8.94
CA ASP A 370 0.53 -21.88 -9.73
C ASP A 370 -0.49 -21.49 -10.80
N GLU A 371 -0.72 -20.19 -10.98
CA GLU A 371 -1.53 -19.58 -12.05
C GLU A 371 -0.69 -18.80 -13.08
N GLY A 372 0.61 -18.67 -12.82
CA GLY A 372 1.58 -18.04 -13.71
C GLY A 372 2.07 -19.00 -14.82
N PRO A 373 3.32 -18.83 -15.30
CA PRO A 373 3.91 -19.74 -16.28
C PRO A 373 3.88 -21.20 -15.82
N GLY A 374 3.56 -22.13 -16.73
CA GLY A 374 3.32 -23.55 -16.37
C GLY A 374 4.51 -24.30 -15.72
N HIS A 375 5.73 -23.77 -15.82
CA HIS A 375 6.92 -24.30 -15.14
C HIS A 375 7.22 -23.61 -13.79
N GLY A 376 6.54 -22.51 -13.46
CA GLY A 376 6.85 -21.66 -12.31
C GLY A 376 6.80 -22.40 -10.97
N LEU A 377 5.82 -23.29 -10.79
CA LEU A 377 5.70 -24.07 -9.56
C LEU A 377 6.85 -25.08 -9.36
N TYR A 378 7.33 -25.69 -10.45
CA TYR A 378 8.49 -26.58 -10.40
C TYR A 378 9.76 -25.81 -10.04
N GLU A 379 10.01 -24.68 -10.71
CA GLU A 379 11.18 -23.84 -10.42
C GLU A 379 11.14 -23.28 -8.99
N LEU A 380 9.95 -22.91 -8.49
CA LEU A 380 9.79 -22.46 -7.11
C LEU A 380 10.13 -23.56 -6.11
N GLU A 381 9.76 -24.81 -6.39
CA GLU A 381 10.10 -25.97 -5.57
C GLU A 381 11.62 -26.18 -5.52
N VAL A 382 12.29 -26.11 -6.67
CA VAL A 382 13.76 -26.18 -6.76
C VAL A 382 14.43 -25.05 -5.98
N ALA A 383 13.93 -23.81 -6.10
CA ALA A 383 14.45 -22.67 -5.34
C ALA A 383 14.26 -22.88 -3.82
N CYS A 384 13.10 -23.39 -3.39
CA CYS A 384 12.83 -23.73 -2.00
C CYS A 384 13.77 -24.81 -1.46
N GLU A 385 14.01 -25.87 -2.23
CA GLU A 385 14.97 -26.93 -1.89
C GLU A 385 16.40 -26.39 -1.80
N GLY A 386 16.79 -25.53 -2.73
CA GLY A 386 18.08 -24.85 -2.75
C GLY A 386 18.33 -24.08 -1.46
N ILE A 387 17.42 -23.17 -1.09
CA ILE A 387 17.53 -22.38 0.15
C ILE A 387 17.47 -23.28 1.40
N ALA A 388 16.60 -24.29 1.43
CA ALA A 388 16.49 -25.21 2.57
C ALA A 388 17.77 -26.02 2.81
N ALA A 389 18.48 -26.41 1.74
CA ALA A 389 19.71 -27.18 1.79
C ALA A 389 20.97 -26.34 2.12
N MET A 390 20.89 -25.01 2.05
CA MET A 390 22.02 -24.14 2.37
C MET A 390 22.44 -24.27 3.84
N THR A 391 23.76 -24.43 4.04
CA THR A 391 24.41 -24.43 5.35
C THR A 391 24.98 -23.07 5.72
N ILE A 392 25.28 -22.24 4.71
CA ILE A 392 25.69 -20.85 4.86
C ILE A 392 24.48 -19.98 4.56
N ARG A 393 24.20 -19.02 5.45
CA ARG A 393 23.10 -18.06 5.28
C ARG A 393 23.34 -17.23 4.00
N PRO A 394 22.45 -17.27 2.99
CA PRO A 394 22.57 -16.42 1.82
C PRO A 394 22.31 -14.95 2.16
N GLU A 395 22.94 -14.05 1.42
CA GLU A 395 22.65 -12.61 1.49
C GLU A 395 21.29 -12.30 0.86
N GLY A 396 20.71 -11.14 1.23
CA GLY A 396 19.39 -10.72 0.74
C GLY A 396 19.29 -10.70 -0.79
N GLU A 397 20.31 -10.19 -1.48
CA GLU A 397 20.32 -10.10 -2.95
C GLU A 397 20.26 -11.48 -3.63
N VAL A 398 20.86 -12.50 -3.00
CA VAL A 398 20.79 -13.87 -3.50
C VAL A 398 19.37 -14.39 -3.34
N ILE A 399 18.75 -14.17 -2.18
CA ILE A 399 17.35 -14.57 -1.91
C ILE A 399 16.40 -13.89 -2.92
N ASP A 400 16.58 -12.59 -3.19
CA ASP A 400 15.81 -11.85 -4.20
C ASP A 400 15.90 -12.50 -5.58
N GLN A 401 17.13 -12.84 -6.02
CA GLN A 401 17.36 -13.49 -7.32
C GLN A 401 16.68 -14.86 -7.42
N PHE A 402 16.61 -15.63 -6.32
CA PHE A 402 15.94 -16.92 -6.30
C PHE A 402 14.42 -16.82 -6.44
N TYR A 403 13.78 -15.83 -5.81
CA TYR A 403 12.32 -15.79 -5.70
C TYR A 403 11.63 -14.75 -6.58
N ARG A 404 12.22 -13.55 -6.73
CA ARG A 404 11.53 -12.41 -7.36
C ARG A 404 11.06 -12.73 -8.78
N ASN A 405 11.90 -13.39 -9.58
CA ASN A 405 11.56 -13.71 -10.97
C ASN A 405 10.68 -14.97 -11.11
N LEU A 406 10.43 -15.71 -10.03
CA LEU A 406 9.54 -16.87 -10.02
C LEU A 406 8.12 -16.48 -9.59
N LEU A 407 7.99 -15.45 -8.76
CA LEU A 407 6.72 -14.93 -8.25
C LEU A 407 6.23 -13.80 -9.18
N THR A 408 5.58 -14.19 -10.27
CA THR A 408 5.14 -13.28 -11.33
C THR A 408 3.74 -13.63 -11.84
N ASP A 409 3.04 -12.66 -12.45
CA ASP A 409 1.86 -12.95 -13.26
C ASP A 409 2.22 -13.72 -14.55
N SER A 410 1.20 -14.07 -15.34
CA SER A 410 1.37 -14.76 -16.63
C SER A 410 2.20 -13.98 -17.67
N SER A 411 2.48 -12.69 -17.43
CA SER A 411 3.31 -11.83 -18.28
C SER A 411 4.73 -11.59 -17.73
N GLY A 412 5.06 -12.16 -16.57
CA GLY A 412 6.36 -11.95 -15.92
C GLY A 412 6.45 -10.69 -15.06
N ASN A 413 5.33 -10.09 -14.66
CA ASN A 413 5.33 -8.89 -13.81
C ASN A 413 5.42 -9.27 -12.32
N THR A 414 6.50 -8.85 -11.65
CA THR A 414 6.80 -9.13 -10.23
C THR A 414 5.97 -8.29 -9.25
N HIS A 415 5.39 -7.17 -9.70
CA HIS A 415 4.47 -6.35 -8.92
C HIS A 415 3.04 -6.90 -8.93
N ARG A 416 2.71 -7.88 -9.78
CA ARG A 416 1.38 -8.46 -9.94
C ARG A 416 1.37 -9.92 -9.51
N THR A 417 1.55 -10.16 -8.23
CA THR A 417 1.55 -11.51 -7.65
C THR A 417 1.06 -11.44 -6.20
N GLU A 418 0.52 -12.52 -5.68
CA GLU A 418 0.10 -12.62 -4.28
C GLU A 418 1.19 -12.34 -3.24
N ILE A 419 2.46 -12.69 -3.53
CA ILE A 419 3.61 -12.49 -2.65
C ILE A 419 4.72 -11.83 -3.44
N CYS A 420 5.09 -10.61 -3.06
CA CYS A 420 6.01 -9.76 -3.79
C CYS A 420 7.28 -9.48 -2.96
N PHE A 421 8.42 -9.53 -3.65
CA PHE A 421 9.77 -9.33 -3.10
C PHE A 421 10.42 -8.02 -3.57
N ASP A 422 9.68 -7.13 -4.24
CA ASP A 422 10.29 -5.93 -4.84
C ASP A 422 10.88 -4.96 -3.79
N LYS A 423 10.36 -4.97 -2.56
CA LYS A 423 10.90 -4.25 -1.39
C LYS A 423 11.82 -5.13 -0.50
N PHE A 424 12.18 -6.33 -0.94
CA PHE A 424 12.99 -7.26 -0.15
C PHE A 424 14.48 -6.92 -0.21
N ALA A 425 15.15 -7.24 -1.33
CA ALA A 425 16.59 -6.98 -1.47
C ALA A 425 17.00 -6.72 -2.93
N ASN A 426 16.19 -5.96 -3.66
CA ASN A 426 16.42 -5.63 -5.05
C ASN A 426 17.36 -4.41 -5.19
N PRO A 427 18.63 -4.58 -5.63
CA PRO A 427 19.59 -3.48 -5.76
C PRO A 427 19.26 -2.53 -6.92
N SER A 428 18.42 -2.94 -7.87
CA SER A 428 18.05 -2.12 -9.03
C SER A 428 16.91 -1.15 -8.74
N ALA A 429 16.25 -1.25 -7.58
CA ALA A 429 15.17 -0.37 -7.17
C ALA A 429 15.64 0.63 -6.09
N PRO A 430 15.32 1.94 -6.19
CA PRO A 430 15.74 2.96 -5.21
C PRO A 430 15.36 2.66 -3.76
N ASN A 431 14.27 1.91 -3.53
CA ASN A 431 13.80 1.46 -2.22
C ASN A 431 13.71 -0.09 -2.15
N GLY A 432 14.53 -0.81 -2.90
CA GLY A 432 14.39 -2.27 -3.04
C GLY A 432 15.00 -3.10 -1.92
N LYS A 433 15.78 -2.50 -1.02
CA LYS A 433 16.52 -3.20 0.06
C LYS A 433 15.99 -2.88 1.45
N TRP A 434 14.76 -3.29 1.74
CA TRP A 434 14.13 -3.07 3.04
C TRP A 434 13.92 -4.38 3.82
N GLY A 435 14.17 -5.53 3.18
CA GLY A 435 13.90 -6.86 3.71
C GLY A 435 12.41 -7.14 3.88
N ILE A 436 11.55 -6.43 3.14
CA ILE A 436 10.10 -6.53 3.26
C ILE A 436 9.55 -7.55 2.26
N ILE A 437 8.70 -8.45 2.75
CA ILE A 437 7.83 -9.31 1.95
C ILE A 437 6.44 -8.66 1.95
N GLU A 438 5.91 -8.39 0.75
CA GLU A 438 4.59 -7.79 0.57
C GLU A 438 3.57 -8.84 0.15
N LEU A 439 2.49 -8.96 0.90
CA LEU A 439 1.35 -9.80 0.57
C LEU A 439 0.28 -8.94 -0.08
N ARG A 440 0.02 -9.19 -1.36
CA ARG A 440 -0.74 -8.27 -2.22
C ARG A 440 -2.17 -8.74 -2.51
N ALA A 441 -2.50 -9.98 -2.18
CA ALA A 441 -3.85 -10.55 -2.33
C ALA A 441 -4.83 -10.06 -1.25
N PHE A 442 -4.82 -8.77 -0.94
CA PHE A 442 -5.61 -8.13 0.11
C PHE A 442 -6.24 -6.86 -0.44
N GLU A 443 -7.55 -6.70 -0.24
CA GLU A 443 -8.29 -5.48 -0.56
C GLU A 443 -8.92 -4.89 0.71
N THR A 444 -9.31 -3.63 0.64
CA THR A 444 -10.03 -2.94 1.72
C THR A 444 -11.41 -3.58 1.99
N PHE A 445 -11.77 -3.69 3.27
CA PHE A 445 -13.06 -4.22 3.74
C PHE A 445 -13.95 -3.10 4.32
N PRO A 446 -15.28 -3.33 4.47
CA PRO A 446 -16.22 -2.32 4.98
C PRO A 446 -15.93 -1.80 6.38
N LYS A 447 -15.17 -2.55 7.17
CA LYS A 447 -14.80 -2.22 8.56
C LYS A 447 -13.31 -2.45 8.77
N ILE A 448 -12.67 -1.51 9.45
CA ILE A 448 -11.26 -1.63 9.83
C ILE A 448 -11.02 -2.79 10.79
N GLU A 449 -11.98 -3.07 11.67
CA GLU A 449 -11.89 -4.19 12.61
C GLU A 449 -11.66 -5.52 11.86
N THR A 450 -12.32 -5.70 10.71
CA THR A 450 -12.14 -6.87 9.85
C THR A 450 -10.71 -6.92 9.31
N MET A 451 -10.19 -5.80 8.79
CA MET A 451 -8.81 -5.74 8.28
C MET A 451 -7.76 -5.95 9.39
N SER A 452 -8.01 -5.43 10.59
CA SER A 452 -7.18 -5.64 11.76
C SER A 452 -7.13 -7.13 12.15
N VAL A 453 -8.28 -7.81 12.17
CA VAL A 453 -8.37 -9.26 12.41
C VAL A 453 -7.64 -10.06 11.33
N ILE A 454 -7.75 -9.65 10.06
CA ILE A 454 -6.97 -10.25 8.96
C ILE A 454 -5.46 -10.08 9.22
N GLY A 455 -5.00 -8.89 9.62
CA GLY A 455 -3.61 -8.65 10.01
C GLY A 455 -3.16 -9.57 11.16
N LEU A 456 -4.00 -9.77 12.18
CA LEU A 456 -3.74 -10.72 13.26
C LEU A 456 -3.65 -12.16 12.76
N PHE A 457 -4.56 -12.56 11.87
CA PHE A 457 -4.58 -13.90 11.27
C PHE A 457 -3.26 -14.20 10.58
N ILE A 458 -2.81 -13.30 9.70
CA ILE A 458 -1.55 -13.46 8.98
C ILE A 458 -0.35 -13.45 9.92
N ARG A 459 -0.29 -12.53 10.89
CA ARG A 459 0.79 -12.49 11.89
C ARG A 459 0.85 -13.79 12.71
N THR A 460 -0.30 -14.36 13.03
CA THR A 460 -0.42 -15.64 13.76
C THR A 460 0.09 -16.81 12.91
N ILE A 461 -0.22 -16.83 11.61
CA ILE A 461 0.34 -17.80 10.65
C ILE A 461 1.87 -17.71 10.62
N LEU A 462 2.43 -16.50 10.53
CA LEU A 462 3.89 -16.31 10.57
C LEU A 462 4.50 -16.82 11.88
N ALA A 463 3.87 -16.53 13.02
CA ALA A 463 4.29 -17.07 14.31
C ALA A 463 4.28 -18.61 14.33
N ARG A 464 3.22 -19.23 13.81
CA ARG A 464 3.13 -20.68 13.61
C ARG A 464 4.28 -21.20 12.74
N LEU A 465 4.55 -20.54 11.61
CA LEU A 465 5.55 -20.99 10.63
C LEU A 465 6.99 -20.81 11.12
N PHE A 466 7.23 -19.85 12.01
CA PHE A 466 8.53 -19.63 12.64
C PHE A 466 8.76 -20.62 13.78
N ARG A 467 7.70 -21.01 14.49
CA ARG A 467 7.74 -22.01 15.56
C ARG A 467 7.98 -23.42 15.02
N ALA A 468 7.26 -23.77 13.97
CA ALA A 468 7.32 -25.07 13.32
C ALA A 468 7.33 -24.86 11.80
N PRO A 469 8.50 -24.96 11.13
CA PRO A 469 8.58 -24.80 9.69
C PRO A 469 7.66 -25.76 8.94
N PHE A 470 6.97 -25.27 7.92
CA PHE A 470 6.13 -26.08 7.05
C PHE A 470 6.98 -26.70 5.93
N THR A 471 7.02 -28.03 5.87
CA THR A 471 7.97 -28.78 5.04
C THR A 471 7.33 -29.58 3.91
N GLU A 472 6.00 -29.59 3.80
CA GLU A 472 5.31 -30.36 2.76
C GLU A 472 5.66 -29.87 1.34
N PRO A 473 5.84 -30.77 0.36
CA PRO A 473 6.08 -30.42 -1.05
C PRO A 473 4.90 -29.67 -1.67
N LEU A 474 5.15 -28.83 -2.67
CA LEU A 474 4.11 -27.98 -3.26
C LEU A 474 2.99 -28.82 -3.91
N LYS A 475 1.73 -28.49 -3.63
CA LYS A 475 0.56 -29.23 -4.14
C LYS A 475 0.34 -28.94 -5.63
N ARG A 476 0.20 -29.99 -6.43
CA ARG A 476 -0.18 -29.87 -7.85
C ARG A 476 -1.70 -29.88 -7.99
N PHE A 477 -2.35 -28.75 -7.76
CA PHE A 477 -3.81 -28.65 -7.82
C PHE A 477 -4.36 -28.91 -9.23
N GLY A 478 -3.69 -28.41 -10.28
CA GLY A 478 -4.21 -28.47 -11.64
C GLY A 478 -5.60 -27.82 -11.75
N PRO A 479 -6.53 -28.37 -12.53
CA PRO A 479 -7.88 -27.83 -12.68
C PRO A 479 -8.67 -27.70 -11.36
N LEU A 480 -8.36 -28.54 -10.36
CA LEU A 480 -9.05 -28.53 -9.07
C LEU A 480 -8.85 -27.21 -8.30
N LEU A 481 -7.83 -26.42 -8.63
CA LEU A 481 -7.60 -25.12 -8.00
C LEU A 481 -8.82 -24.21 -8.20
N HIS A 482 -9.24 -24.02 -9.45
CA HIS A 482 -10.37 -23.16 -9.79
C HIS A 482 -11.71 -23.85 -9.54
N ASP A 483 -11.79 -25.16 -9.79
CA ASP A 483 -13.05 -25.91 -9.60
C ASP A 483 -13.51 -25.93 -8.14
N ARG A 484 -12.57 -25.99 -7.19
CA ARG A 484 -12.87 -25.99 -5.75
C ARG A 484 -12.79 -24.60 -5.15
N TYR A 485 -11.63 -23.95 -5.24
CA TYR A 485 -11.35 -22.78 -4.41
C TYR A 485 -11.89 -21.46 -4.96
N PHE A 486 -12.66 -21.48 -6.05
CA PHE A 486 -13.52 -20.35 -6.40
C PHE A 486 -14.89 -20.41 -5.70
N LEU A 487 -15.21 -21.53 -5.04
CA LEU A 487 -16.46 -21.71 -4.32
C LEU A 487 -16.27 -21.46 -2.81
N PRO A 488 -17.19 -20.72 -2.16
CA PRO A 488 -17.08 -20.37 -0.75
C PRO A 488 -16.93 -21.56 0.20
N ALA A 489 -17.57 -22.70 -0.07
CA ALA A 489 -17.49 -23.87 0.82
C ALA A 489 -16.06 -24.40 0.97
N PHE A 490 -15.33 -24.54 -0.14
CA PHE A 490 -13.94 -25.02 -0.11
C PHE A 490 -12.97 -23.99 0.46
N LEU A 491 -13.24 -22.70 0.24
CA LEU A 491 -12.46 -21.63 0.87
C LEU A 491 -12.64 -21.63 2.38
N TRP A 492 -13.86 -21.87 2.86
CA TRP A 492 -14.15 -21.94 4.29
C TRP A 492 -13.53 -23.18 4.94
N GLU A 493 -13.61 -24.34 4.28
CA GLU A 493 -12.91 -25.56 4.71
C GLU A 493 -11.40 -25.32 4.85
N ASP A 494 -10.80 -24.60 3.90
CA ASP A 494 -9.38 -24.25 3.93
C ASP A 494 -9.04 -23.29 5.08
N VAL A 495 -9.89 -22.28 5.36
CA VAL A 495 -9.76 -21.40 6.53
C VAL A 495 -9.86 -22.18 7.84
N GLN A 496 -10.82 -23.11 7.95
CA GLN A 496 -10.97 -23.98 9.12
C GLN A 496 -9.73 -24.87 9.31
N ALA A 497 -9.16 -25.41 8.22
CA ALA A 497 -7.94 -26.20 8.26
C ALA A 497 -6.74 -25.37 8.76
N ILE A 498 -6.59 -24.12 8.30
CA ILE A 498 -5.57 -23.20 8.82
C ILE A 498 -5.79 -22.95 10.31
N CYS A 499 -7.01 -22.63 10.74
CA CYS A 499 -7.31 -22.38 12.16
C CYS A 499 -7.05 -23.61 13.04
N ALA A 500 -7.37 -24.81 12.55
CA ALA A 500 -7.06 -26.06 13.25
C ALA A 500 -5.54 -26.28 13.38
N ASP A 501 -4.77 -26.00 12.33
CA ASP A 501 -3.31 -26.03 12.37
C ASP A 501 -2.72 -24.99 13.33
N LEU A 502 -3.23 -23.76 13.34
CA LEU A 502 -2.86 -22.73 14.33
C LEU A 502 -3.12 -23.23 15.76
N GLN A 503 -4.31 -23.80 16.00
CA GLN A 503 -4.71 -24.31 17.32
C GLN A 503 -3.82 -25.48 17.76
N ALA A 504 -3.50 -26.41 16.85
CA ALA A 504 -2.58 -27.52 17.12
C ALA A 504 -1.18 -27.04 17.52
N HIS A 505 -0.76 -25.87 17.03
CA HIS A 505 0.49 -25.22 17.38
C HIS A 505 0.36 -24.22 18.54
N GLY A 506 -0.76 -24.22 19.25
CA GLY A 506 -0.99 -23.42 20.45
C GLY A 506 -1.43 -21.98 20.19
N PHE A 507 -1.90 -21.64 19.00
CA PHE A 507 -2.49 -20.35 18.67
C PHE A 507 -3.99 -20.49 18.39
N GLU A 508 -4.83 -20.07 19.33
CA GLU A 508 -6.29 -20.26 19.27
C GLU A 508 -6.97 -19.16 18.44
N PHE A 509 -6.63 -19.10 17.15
CA PHE A 509 -7.39 -18.27 16.21
C PHE A 509 -8.70 -18.98 15.86
N ARG A 510 -9.81 -18.23 15.96
CA ARG A 510 -11.16 -18.74 15.74
C ARG A 510 -11.63 -18.38 14.34
N ALA A 511 -12.03 -19.38 13.55
CA ALA A 511 -12.48 -19.17 12.17
C ALA A 511 -13.65 -18.18 12.09
N GLU A 512 -14.52 -18.18 13.11
CA GLU A 512 -15.69 -17.30 13.22
C GLU A 512 -15.31 -15.80 13.19
N TRP A 513 -14.07 -15.45 13.55
CA TRP A 513 -13.59 -14.06 13.43
C TRP A 513 -13.46 -13.59 11.98
N LEU A 514 -13.42 -14.52 11.01
CA LEU A 514 -13.37 -14.26 9.58
C LEU A 514 -14.73 -14.43 8.88
N GLU A 515 -15.81 -14.74 9.60
CA GLU A 515 -17.17 -14.77 9.01
C GLU A 515 -17.54 -13.45 8.28
N PRO A 516 -17.23 -12.24 8.82
CA PRO A 516 -17.51 -11.00 8.10
C PRO A 516 -16.75 -10.87 6.77
N VAL A 517 -15.63 -11.57 6.60
CA VAL A 517 -14.90 -11.64 5.33
C VAL A 517 -15.68 -12.47 4.34
N MET A 518 -16.12 -13.67 4.74
CA MET A 518 -16.94 -14.56 3.92
C MET A 518 -18.24 -13.90 3.51
N GLU A 519 -18.97 -13.29 4.44
CA GLU A 519 -20.24 -12.60 4.16
C GLU A 519 -20.09 -11.47 3.15
N PHE A 520 -18.95 -10.76 3.18
CA PHE A 520 -18.68 -9.66 2.26
C PHE A 520 -18.27 -10.14 0.87
N ARG A 521 -17.48 -11.21 0.77
CA ARG A 521 -16.96 -11.73 -0.50
C ARG A 521 -17.91 -12.69 -1.21
N CYS A 522 -18.66 -13.43 -0.42
CA CYS A 522 -19.58 -14.45 -0.88
C CYS A 522 -20.98 -14.20 -0.27
N PRO A 523 -21.58 -13.01 -0.48
CA PRO A 523 -22.88 -12.70 0.09
C PRO A 523 -23.94 -13.71 -0.40
N ARG A 524 -24.85 -14.07 0.50
CA ARG A 524 -26.06 -14.82 0.13
C ARG A 524 -26.96 -13.91 -0.70
N LEU A 525 -27.22 -14.33 -1.94
CA LEU A 525 -28.06 -13.60 -2.90
C LEU A 525 -29.54 -13.92 -2.71
N GLY A 526 -29.85 -15.13 -2.22
CA GLY A 526 -31.22 -15.56 -1.99
C GLY A 526 -31.29 -16.98 -1.45
N GLN A 527 -32.52 -17.41 -1.17
CA GLN A 527 -32.84 -18.75 -0.69
C GLN A 527 -34.10 -19.22 -1.42
N LEU A 528 -34.08 -20.46 -1.91
CA LEU A 528 -35.22 -21.11 -2.54
C LEU A 528 -35.79 -22.16 -1.59
N GLU A 529 -37.01 -21.95 -1.13
CA GLU A 529 -37.75 -22.88 -0.29
C GLU A 529 -38.30 -24.06 -1.11
N LEU A 530 -38.12 -25.27 -0.59
CA LEU A 530 -38.60 -26.52 -1.18
C LEU A 530 -39.34 -27.36 -0.12
N GLU A 531 -40.13 -28.35 -0.54
CA GLU A 531 -40.68 -29.32 0.41
C GLU A 531 -39.54 -30.16 0.99
N GLY A 532 -39.33 -30.07 2.31
CA GLY A 532 -38.28 -30.82 3.01
C GLY A 532 -36.93 -30.09 3.17
N GLY A 533 -36.78 -28.86 2.69
CA GLY A 533 -35.54 -28.10 2.86
C GLY A 533 -35.48 -26.83 2.01
N HIS A 534 -34.28 -26.27 1.85
CA HIS A 534 -34.03 -25.10 1.01
C HIS A 534 -32.71 -25.20 0.26
N ILE A 535 -32.56 -24.36 -0.76
CA ILE A 535 -31.31 -24.12 -1.47
C ILE A 535 -30.87 -22.69 -1.22
N ASP A 536 -29.69 -22.52 -0.62
CA ASP A 536 -29.03 -21.23 -0.51
C ASP A 536 -28.29 -20.90 -1.80
N VAL A 537 -28.45 -19.67 -2.28
CA VAL A 537 -27.73 -19.13 -3.43
C VAL A 537 -26.72 -18.11 -2.93
N GLN A 538 -25.44 -18.36 -3.15
CA GLN A 538 -24.36 -17.48 -2.72
C GLN A 538 -23.51 -17.03 -3.91
N GLN A 539 -23.03 -15.80 -3.86
CA GLN A 539 -22.03 -15.31 -4.80
C GLN A 539 -20.71 -16.08 -4.60
N ALA A 540 -20.08 -16.48 -5.69
CA ALA A 540 -18.78 -17.14 -5.68
C ALA A 540 -17.74 -16.31 -6.46
N PHE A 541 -16.47 -16.69 -6.37
CA PHE A 541 -15.40 -16.03 -7.07
C PHE A 541 -15.36 -16.47 -8.55
N GLU A 542 -14.82 -15.62 -9.41
CA GLU A 542 -14.64 -15.96 -10.81
C GLU A 542 -13.33 -15.37 -11.36
N SER A 543 -12.79 -16.04 -12.36
CA SER A 543 -11.67 -15.54 -13.16
C SER A 543 -12.18 -14.96 -14.47
N PHE A 544 -11.78 -13.72 -14.74
CA PHE A 544 -11.90 -13.07 -16.03
C PHE A 544 -10.66 -13.39 -16.87
N PRO A 545 -10.79 -14.22 -17.92
CA PRO A 545 -9.66 -14.56 -18.77
C PRO A 545 -9.04 -13.30 -19.37
N LEU A 546 -7.71 -13.22 -19.34
CA LEU A 546 -6.97 -12.24 -20.13
C LEU A 546 -7.18 -12.56 -21.62
N MET A 547 -7.72 -11.60 -22.36
CA MET A 547 -8.07 -11.77 -23.78
C MET A 547 -6.96 -11.24 -24.70
N ALA A 548 -6.54 -10.00 -24.48
CA ALA A 548 -5.57 -9.32 -25.32
C ALA A 548 -4.87 -8.19 -24.55
N GLU A 549 -3.74 -7.75 -25.10
CA GLU A 549 -3.14 -6.46 -24.76
C GLU A 549 -3.54 -5.44 -25.83
N GLU A 550 -3.94 -4.25 -25.41
CA GLU A 550 -4.22 -3.11 -26.26
C GLU A 550 -3.30 -1.96 -25.89
N SER A 551 -2.70 -1.31 -26.88
CA SER A 551 -1.94 -0.09 -26.65
C SER A 551 -2.90 1.11 -26.59
N GLN A 552 -3.04 1.72 -25.41
CA GLN A 552 -3.67 3.02 -25.24
C GLN A 552 -2.60 4.09 -25.05
N GLY A 553 -2.14 4.67 -26.16
CA GLY A 553 -1.06 5.67 -26.15
C GLY A 553 0.26 5.06 -25.68
N ALA A 554 0.83 5.62 -24.61
CA ALA A 554 2.06 5.10 -23.99
C ALA A 554 1.81 3.92 -23.03
N ASN A 555 0.55 3.60 -22.73
CA ASN A 555 0.19 2.55 -21.78
C ASN A 555 -0.29 1.29 -22.52
N THR A 556 0.04 0.13 -21.95
CA THR A 556 -0.56 -1.14 -22.35
C THR A 556 -1.72 -1.45 -21.41
N VAL A 557 -2.93 -1.53 -21.95
CA VAL A 557 -4.13 -1.97 -21.23
C VAL A 557 -4.35 -3.45 -21.53
N ARG A 558 -4.75 -4.20 -20.52
CA ARG A 558 -5.06 -5.62 -20.66
C ARG A 558 -6.57 -5.79 -20.61
N VAL A 559 -7.11 -6.33 -21.70
CA VAL A 559 -8.54 -6.59 -21.82
C VAL A 559 -8.84 -7.96 -21.24
N VAL A 560 -9.81 -8.01 -20.33
CA VAL A 560 -10.28 -9.26 -19.71
C VAL A 560 -11.75 -9.49 -20.07
N ASP A 561 -12.17 -10.75 -20.17
CA ASP A 561 -13.59 -11.09 -20.34
C ASP A 561 -14.30 -11.09 -18.97
N ASN A 562 -14.92 -9.95 -18.62
CA ASN A 562 -15.70 -9.76 -17.40
C ASN A 562 -17.19 -10.15 -17.56
N SER A 563 -17.57 -10.85 -18.64
CA SER A 563 -18.96 -11.24 -18.87
C SER A 563 -19.41 -12.46 -18.07
N SER A 564 -18.48 -13.14 -17.40
CA SER A 564 -18.76 -14.37 -16.67
C SER A 564 -18.83 -14.10 -15.18
N ASP A 565 -19.68 -14.84 -14.49
CA ASP A 565 -19.79 -14.79 -13.05
C ASP A 565 -20.15 -16.19 -12.50
N ARG A 566 -20.04 -16.38 -11.19
CA ARG A 566 -20.19 -17.68 -10.53
C ARG A 566 -21.07 -17.62 -9.30
N LEU A 567 -21.90 -18.64 -9.14
CA LEU A 567 -22.70 -18.90 -7.96
C LEU A 567 -22.29 -20.22 -7.30
N GLN A 568 -22.44 -20.29 -5.98
CA GLN A 568 -22.56 -21.56 -5.26
C GLN A 568 -24.01 -21.77 -4.85
N LEU A 569 -24.51 -22.99 -5.04
CA LEU A 569 -25.74 -23.45 -4.42
C LEU A 569 -25.40 -24.42 -3.31
N THR A 570 -26.07 -24.28 -2.16
CA THR A 570 -25.93 -25.19 -1.01
C THR A 570 -27.29 -25.74 -0.63
N LEU A 571 -27.41 -27.07 -0.54
CA LEU A 571 -28.63 -27.71 -0.04
C LEU A 571 -28.63 -27.75 1.48
N SER A 572 -29.77 -27.47 2.09
CA SER A 572 -29.96 -27.65 3.53
C SER A 572 -29.99 -29.12 3.95
N ASP A 573 -30.39 -30.01 3.04
CA ASP A 573 -30.48 -31.46 3.24
C ASP A 573 -30.14 -32.19 1.94
N ALA A 574 -29.24 -33.17 2.00
CA ALA A 574 -28.87 -34.02 0.87
C ALA A 574 -30.05 -34.86 0.35
N GLY A 575 -31.04 -35.16 1.21
CA GLY A 575 -32.24 -35.91 0.87
C GLY A 575 -33.10 -35.26 -0.22
N LEU A 576 -32.94 -33.94 -0.47
CA LEU A 576 -33.60 -33.23 -1.56
C LEU A 576 -33.29 -33.83 -2.94
N LEU A 577 -32.08 -34.39 -3.12
CA LEU A 577 -31.66 -35.00 -4.39
C LEU A 577 -32.26 -36.39 -4.64
N ALA A 578 -32.93 -37.00 -3.64
CA ALA A 578 -33.57 -38.30 -3.82
C ALA A 578 -34.88 -38.21 -4.63
N GLY A 579 -35.52 -37.04 -4.65
CA GLY A 579 -36.81 -36.80 -5.31
C GLY A 579 -36.78 -35.74 -6.42
N ALA A 580 -35.67 -35.04 -6.62
CA ALA A 580 -35.55 -33.96 -7.59
C ALA A 580 -34.14 -33.87 -8.18
N GLU A 581 -34.04 -33.26 -9.36
CA GLU A 581 -32.77 -32.87 -9.98
C GLU A 581 -32.76 -31.37 -10.29
N LEU A 582 -31.58 -30.76 -10.19
CA LEU A 582 -31.39 -29.37 -10.62
C LEU A 582 -30.92 -29.35 -12.08
N LEU A 583 -31.66 -28.65 -12.93
CA LEU A 583 -31.30 -28.42 -14.32
C LEU A 583 -30.98 -26.93 -14.55
N VAL A 584 -29.85 -26.65 -15.20
CA VAL A 584 -29.50 -25.33 -15.72
C VAL A 584 -29.46 -25.41 -17.24
N ASN A 585 -30.36 -24.69 -17.91
CA ASN A 585 -30.52 -24.77 -19.37
C ASN A 585 -30.70 -26.21 -19.89
N GLY A 586 -31.40 -27.05 -19.13
CA GLY A 586 -31.64 -28.45 -19.49
C GLY A 586 -30.47 -29.40 -19.21
N VAL A 587 -29.37 -28.91 -18.62
CA VAL A 587 -28.22 -29.73 -18.21
C VAL A 587 -28.30 -30.00 -16.71
N GLN A 588 -28.19 -31.26 -16.32
CA GLN A 588 -28.16 -31.67 -14.92
C GLN A 588 -26.91 -31.13 -14.23
N VAL A 589 -27.09 -30.47 -13.09
CA VAL A 589 -25.99 -29.92 -12.28
C VAL A 589 -25.54 -30.97 -11.26
N PRO A 590 -24.24 -31.34 -11.23
CA PRO A 590 -23.73 -32.26 -10.23
C PRO A 590 -23.52 -31.55 -8.89
N PHE A 591 -23.96 -32.17 -7.80
CA PHE A 591 -23.65 -31.76 -6.43
C PHE A 591 -22.51 -32.61 -5.86
N ALA A 592 -21.68 -32.00 -5.01
CA ALA A 592 -20.63 -32.66 -4.25
C ALA A 592 -20.81 -32.36 -2.76
N GLU A 593 -20.44 -33.30 -1.90
CA GLU A 593 -20.44 -33.11 -0.44
C GLU A 593 -19.17 -32.40 0.00
N VAL A 594 -19.32 -31.31 0.77
CA VAL A 594 -18.25 -30.49 1.36
C VAL A 594 -18.69 -30.05 2.76
N ASP A 595 -17.90 -30.36 3.79
CA ASP A 595 -18.22 -30.10 5.20
C ASP A 595 -19.66 -30.53 5.60
N GLY A 596 -20.09 -31.72 5.12
CA GLY A 596 -21.44 -32.24 5.37
C GLY A 596 -22.57 -31.55 4.61
N HIS A 597 -22.26 -30.59 3.73
CA HIS A 597 -23.22 -29.89 2.88
C HIS A 597 -23.09 -30.32 1.43
N MET A 598 -24.23 -30.55 0.75
CA MET A 598 -24.24 -30.78 -0.69
C MET A 598 -24.21 -29.44 -1.42
N ILE A 599 -23.16 -29.21 -2.20
CA ILE A 599 -22.96 -27.96 -2.93
C ILE A 599 -22.74 -28.17 -4.42
N CYS A 600 -23.03 -27.16 -5.23
CA CYS A 600 -22.61 -27.11 -6.63
C CYS A 600 -22.21 -25.69 -7.04
N GLY A 601 -21.27 -25.59 -7.99
CA GLY A 601 -20.88 -24.33 -8.63
C GLY A 601 -21.59 -24.14 -9.96
N ILE A 602 -22.13 -22.94 -10.21
CA ILE A 602 -22.75 -22.57 -11.49
C ILE A 602 -22.02 -21.36 -12.04
N ARG A 603 -21.37 -21.53 -13.18
CA ARG A 603 -20.80 -20.43 -13.97
C ARG A 603 -21.80 -19.99 -15.03
N TYR A 604 -22.03 -18.68 -15.13
CA TYR A 604 -23.01 -18.10 -16.05
C TYR A 604 -22.48 -16.83 -16.71
N LYS A 605 -23.12 -16.40 -17.81
CA LYS A 605 -22.84 -15.10 -18.44
C LYS A 605 -23.79 -14.05 -17.86
N CYS A 606 -23.25 -13.05 -17.16
CA CYS A 606 -24.01 -11.99 -16.51
C CYS A 606 -24.19 -10.74 -17.41
N ALA A 607 -23.39 -10.62 -18.46
CA ALA A 607 -23.49 -9.55 -19.45
C ALA A 607 -23.33 -10.11 -20.87
N SER A 608 -23.95 -9.44 -21.85
CA SER A 608 -23.72 -9.67 -23.27
C SER A 608 -22.39 -9.04 -23.72
N ALA A 609 -21.31 -9.30 -23.00
CA ALA A 609 -19.98 -8.96 -23.51
C ALA A 609 -19.53 -10.13 -24.40
N TYR A 610 -19.41 -9.85 -25.70
CA TYR A 610 -18.92 -10.77 -26.72
C TYR A 610 -17.42 -10.59 -26.88
N PRO A 611 -16.58 -11.59 -26.56
CA PRO A 611 -15.27 -11.68 -27.20
C PRO A 611 -15.23 -12.71 -28.34
N ALA A 612 -16.20 -13.63 -28.42
CA ALA A 612 -16.22 -14.70 -29.41
C ALA A 612 -17.64 -15.22 -29.68
N LEU A 613 -18.15 -14.94 -30.88
CA LEU A 613 -18.93 -15.90 -31.66
C LEU A 613 -17.95 -16.59 -32.62
#